data_AF-A0A661TD13-F1
#
_entry.id   AF-A0A661TD13-F1
#
_cell.length_a   1.000
_cell.length_b   1.000
_cell.length_c   1.000
_cell.angle_alpha   90.00
_cell.angle_beta   90.00
_cell.angle_gamma   90.00
#
_symmetry.space_group_name_H-M   'P 1'
#
loop_
_entity.id
_entity.type
_entity.pdbx_description
1 polymer ?
#
loop_
_entity_poly.entity_id
_entity_poly.type
_entity_poly.pdbx_seq_one_letter_code
_entity_poly.pdbx_strand_id
1 'polypeptide(L)'
;MICPICRTNFCSEHFEKWWDEEKFDWETNSFALATYCADHFDKWWNPNKFNWKLASESLAAYCSDYFDKWWDEEKYNWKVGSRFLAQYCYVYFESWWNSEKFNWNNASSELAAYCFEHFDTWWDKDKFNYKDGSWALTQYCTEHFDTWWDENKFNWNASWRLAQYCTEHFDTWWDEDKYDWKEGSEDLAYFCCKYFDKWWNKTKFNWEEGSRELAQRCSKHFDKWWNQLSFNWHDDSWTLAQYCTDYFDKWWNADRFNWSHSWSLAEFCWRYFDKWWNADRFDWKTASASLAQFCLQYFDKWWDENKFNWLDSWALARYCSEHFDKWWNPEKYYVQDIVDLERFCDEYKDKWVDFKLYCDLKE
;
A
#
# COMPACT_ATOMS: atom_id res chain seq x y z
N MET A 1 25.97 -28.18 16.37
CA MET A 1 25.83 -29.39 17.23
C MET A 1 24.38 -29.86 17.21
N ILE A 2 24.15 -31.18 17.10
CA ILE A 2 22.81 -31.77 17.05
C ILE A 2 22.38 -32.17 18.47
N CYS A 3 21.19 -31.75 18.88
CA CYS A 3 20.61 -32.18 20.15
C CYS A 3 20.44 -33.71 20.20
N PRO A 4 20.93 -34.42 21.23
CA PRO A 4 20.80 -35.87 21.31
C PRO A 4 19.35 -36.33 21.54
N ILE A 5 18.46 -35.44 22.01
CA ILE A 5 17.06 -35.75 22.34
C ILE A 5 16.17 -35.54 21.11
N CYS A 6 16.11 -34.32 20.58
CA CYS A 6 15.18 -33.96 19.50
C CYS A 6 15.81 -33.94 18.10
N ARG A 7 17.13 -34.14 17.98
CA ARG A 7 17.89 -34.10 16.72
C ARG A 7 17.90 -32.74 15.99
N THR A 8 17.34 -31.69 16.59
CA THR A 8 17.46 -30.31 16.09
C THR A 8 18.84 -29.74 16.35
N ASN A 9 19.38 -28.97 15.41
CA ASN A 9 20.61 -28.20 15.61
C ASN A 9 20.39 -27.09 16.63
N PHE A 10 21.32 -26.95 17.58
CA PHE A 10 21.33 -25.86 18.58
C PHE A 10 20.00 -25.71 19.35
N CYS A 11 19.39 -26.83 19.74
CA CYS A 11 18.12 -26.82 20.47
C CYS A 11 18.24 -26.12 21.83
N SER A 12 17.58 -24.97 21.98
CA SER A 12 17.55 -24.20 23.24
C SER A 12 16.93 -24.98 24.40
N GLU A 13 15.83 -25.71 24.16
CA GLU A 13 15.10 -26.44 25.22
C GLU A 13 15.97 -27.49 25.93
N HIS A 14 16.89 -28.11 25.19
CA HIS A 14 17.78 -29.15 25.68
C HIS A 14 19.24 -28.68 25.71
N PHE A 15 19.47 -27.38 25.89
CA PHE A 15 20.80 -26.75 25.87
C PHE A 15 21.84 -27.53 26.69
N GLU A 16 21.53 -27.85 27.95
CA GLU A 16 22.39 -28.59 28.88
C GLU A 16 22.79 -30.00 28.42
N LYS A 17 22.09 -30.56 27.42
CA LYS A 17 22.32 -31.93 26.96
C LYS A 17 23.34 -32.03 25.85
N TRP A 18 23.60 -30.92 25.15
CA TRP A 18 24.56 -30.88 24.06
C TRP A 18 25.62 -29.80 24.25
N TRP A 19 25.39 -28.81 25.12
CA TRP A 19 26.35 -27.75 25.39
C TRP A 19 27.63 -28.31 26.05
N ASP A 20 28.76 -27.99 25.43
CA ASP A 20 30.09 -28.30 25.91
C ASP A 20 31.02 -27.22 25.35
N GLU A 21 31.48 -26.33 26.22
CA GLU A 21 32.26 -25.14 25.86
C GLU A 21 33.57 -25.48 25.13
N GLU A 22 34.20 -26.61 25.48
CA GLU A 22 35.48 -27.05 24.93
C GLU A 22 35.32 -27.79 23.60
N LYS A 23 34.13 -28.35 23.34
CA LYS A 23 33.82 -29.05 22.08
C LYS A 23 33.07 -28.18 21.07
N PHE A 24 32.58 -27.01 21.50
CA PHE A 24 31.85 -26.12 20.62
C PHE A 24 32.79 -25.48 19.58
N ASP A 25 32.39 -25.52 18.30
CA ASP A 25 33.10 -24.82 17.24
C ASP A 25 32.73 -23.34 17.25
N TRP A 26 33.46 -22.60 18.07
CA TRP A 26 33.33 -21.16 18.25
C TRP A 26 33.56 -20.38 16.96
N GLU A 27 34.48 -20.83 16.11
CA GLU A 27 34.86 -20.10 14.89
C GLU A 27 33.69 -20.04 13.92
N THR A 28 32.99 -21.15 13.69
CA THR A 28 31.91 -21.15 12.68
C THR A 28 30.51 -20.98 13.26
N ASN A 29 30.29 -21.33 14.55
CA ASN A 29 28.93 -21.44 15.09
C ASN A 29 28.60 -20.44 16.20
N SER A 30 29.47 -19.49 16.55
CA SER A 30 29.16 -18.48 17.59
C SER A 30 27.81 -17.78 17.38
N PHE A 31 27.45 -17.48 16.12
CA PHE A 31 26.17 -16.86 15.78
C PHE A 31 24.96 -17.70 16.24
N ALA A 32 25.08 -19.03 16.17
CA ALA A 32 23.99 -19.94 16.51
C ALA A 32 23.66 -19.90 18.00
N LEU A 33 24.63 -19.61 18.86
CA LEU A 33 24.38 -19.43 20.30
C LEU A 33 23.54 -18.17 20.55
N ALA A 34 23.88 -17.06 19.89
CA ALA A 34 23.11 -15.83 20.01
C ALA A 34 21.70 -15.98 19.41
N THR A 35 21.57 -16.56 18.22
CA THR A 35 20.26 -16.69 17.55
C THR A 35 19.34 -17.70 18.21
N TYR A 36 19.85 -18.88 18.60
CA TYR A 36 19.00 -19.98 19.05
C TYR A 36 19.02 -20.22 20.55
N CYS A 37 20.01 -19.68 21.27
CA CYS A 37 20.23 -19.97 22.68
C CYS A 37 20.38 -18.68 23.53
N ALA A 38 19.75 -17.58 23.11
CA ALA A 38 19.77 -16.30 23.84
C ALA A 38 19.26 -16.45 25.29
N ASP A 39 18.27 -17.30 25.54
CA ASP A 39 17.75 -17.59 26.90
C ASP A 39 18.80 -18.22 27.83
N HIS A 40 19.87 -18.80 27.28
CA HIS A 40 20.98 -19.39 28.03
C HIS A 40 22.24 -18.52 27.96
N PHE A 41 22.12 -17.23 27.64
CA PHE A 41 23.23 -16.31 27.44
C PHE A 41 24.32 -16.44 28.52
N ASP A 42 23.93 -16.40 29.79
CA ASP A 42 24.87 -16.46 30.93
C ASP A 42 25.66 -17.77 31.03
N LYS A 43 25.22 -18.84 30.35
CA LYS A 43 25.89 -20.15 30.39
C LYS A 43 26.91 -20.32 29.29
N TRP A 44 26.68 -19.73 28.13
CA TRP A 44 27.61 -19.83 27.00
C TRP A 44 28.45 -18.58 26.81
N TRP A 45 28.08 -17.43 27.36
CA TRP A 45 28.80 -16.20 27.08
C TRP A 45 30.27 -16.28 27.51
N ASN A 46 31.15 -16.27 26.52
CA ASN A 46 32.59 -16.19 26.72
C ASN A 46 33.21 -15.21 25.69
N PRO A 47 33.53 -13.97 26.09
CA PRO A 47 34.01 -12.94 25.17
C PRO A 47 35.40 -13.21 24.58
N ASN A 48 36.13 -14.20 25.10
CA ASN A 48 37.45 -14.59 24.59
C ASN A 48 37.37 -15.73 23.56
N LYS A 49 36.29 -16.52 23.58
CA LYS A 49 36.06 -17.59 22.60
C LYS A 49 35.07 -17.17 21.50
N PHE A 50 34.15 -16.26 21.79
CA PHE A 50 33.14 -15.81 20.83
C PHE A 50 33.77 -15.25 19.55
N ASN A 51 33.26 -15.66 18.38
CA ASN A 51 33.70 -15.15 17.10
C ASN A 51 33.05 -13.80 16.79
N TRP A 52 33.66 -12.73 17.31
CA TRP A 52 33.24 -11.35 17.05
C TRP A 52 33.17 -11.00 15.56
N LYS A 53 34.07 -11.54 14.74
CA LYS A 53 34.14 -11.19 13.32
C LYS A 53 32.92 -11.68 12.54
N LEU A 54 32.41 -12.86 12.85
CA LEU A 54 31.29 -13.46 12.09
C LEU A 54 29.94 -13.40 12.82
N ALA A 55 29.92 -13.11 14.12
CA ALA A 55 28.72 -13.25 14.93
C ALA A 55 28.31 -12.00 15.73
N SER A 56 29.05 -10.89 15.65
CA SER A 56 28.71 -9.65 16.39
C SER A 56 27.29 -9.15 16.12
N GLU A 57 26.82 -9.20 14.88
CA GLU A 57 25.46 -8.81 14.52
C GLU A 57 24.39 -9.63 15.24
N SER A 58 24.66 -10.91 15.52
CA SER A 58 23.70 -11.78 16.19
C SER A 58 23.56 -11.42 17.67
N LEU A 59 24.61 -10.89 18.30
CA LEU A 59 24.50 -10.35 19.66
C LEU A 59 23.56 -9.15 19.71
N ALA A 60 23.72 -8.21 18.77
CA ALA A 60 22.85 -7.04 18.70
C ALA A 60 21.39 -7.44 18.39
N ALA A 61 21.18 -8.35 17.44
CA ALA A 61 19.84 -8.73 17.00
C ALA A 61 19.05 -9.60 17.98
N TYR A 62 19.73 -10.52 18.69
CA TYR A 62 19.06 -11.57 19.47
C TYR A 62 19.43 -11.53 20.97
N CYS A 63 20.45 -10.78 21.35
CA CYS A 63 20.91 -10.66 22.74
C CYS A 63 20.96 -9.19 23.19
N SER A 64 20.12 -8.30 22.63
CA SER A 64 20.07 -6.89 23.02
C SER A 64 19.71 -6.69 24.50
N ASP A 65 18.92 -7.58 25.10
CA ASP A 65 18.61 -7.56 26.54
C ASP A 65 19.85 -7.80 27.43
N TYR A 66 20.93 -8.35 26.86
CA TYR A 66 22.21 -8.60 27.53
C TYR A 66 23.30 -7.63 27.11
N PHE A 67 22.95 -6.49 26.51
CA PHE A 67 23.89 -5.51 25.95
C PHE A 67 25.04 -5.18 26.89
N ASP A 68 24.76 -4.86 28.16
CA ASP A 68 25.78 -4.51 29.16
C ASP A 68 26.81 -5.62 29.44
N LYS A 69 26.48 -6.89 29.11
CA LYS A 69 27.37 -8.04 29.34
C LYS A 69 28.28 -8.33 28.15
N TRP A 70 27.81 -8.07 26.93
CA TRP A 70 28.59 -8.34 25.72
C TRP A 70 29.16 -7.11 25.06
N TRP A 71 28.70 -5.90 25.37
CA TRP A 71 29.20 -4.73 24.67
C TRP A 71 30.72 -4.57 24.88
N ASP A 72 31.46 -4.59 23.78
CA ASP A 72 32.89 -4.37 23.73
C ASP A 72 33.21 -3.64 22.42
N GLU A 73 33.45 -2.34 22.52
CA GLU A 73 33.64 -1.43 21.38
C GLU A 73 34.85 -1.79 20.50
N GLU A 74 35.87 -2.42 21.08
CA GLU A 74 37.10 -2.81 20.38
C GLU A 74 36.96 -4.15 19.67
N LYS A 75 36.13 -5.05 20.21
CA LYS A 75 35.91 -6.37 19.61
C LYS A 75 34.76 -6.39 18.61
N TYR A 76 33.74 -5.55 18.80
CA TYR A 76 32.54 -5.56 17.96
C TYR A 76 32.87 -5.34 16.47
N ASN A 77 32.27 -6.16 15.60
CA ASN A 77 32.46 -6.00 14.16
C ASN A 77 31.56 -4.88 13.60
N TRP A 78 32.06 -3.66 13.66
CA TRP A 78 31.41 -2.46 13.13
C TRP A 78 31.00 -2.56 11.65
N LYS A 79 31.83 -3.21 10.82
CA LYS A 79 31.62 -3.26 9.37
C LYS A 79 30.30 -3.93 8.99
N VAL A 80 29.89 -4.95 9.72
CA VAL A 80 28.63 -5.68 9.45
C VAL A 80 27.57 -5.36 10.50
N GLY A 81 27.99 -5.14 11.75
CA GLY A 81 27.12 -4.99 12.90
C GLY A 81 26.50 -3.60 13.10
N SER A 82 27.05 -2.53 12.52
CA SER A 82 26.58 -1.15 12.78
C SER A 82 25.07 -0.97 12.60
N ARG A 83 24.49 -1.54 11.53
CA ARG A 83 23.04 -1.46 11.29
C ARG A 83 22.22 -2.18 12.36
N PHE A 84 22.76 -3.25 12.94
CA PHE A 84 22.09 -4.02 13.98
C PHE A 84 22.15 -3.32 15.33
N LEU A 85 23.23 -2.58 15.62
CA LEU A 85 23.27 -1.69 16.78
C LEU A 85 22.17 -0.62 16.68
N ALA A 86 22.08 0.06 15.54
CA ALA A 86 21.04 1.06 15.31
C ALA A 86 19.63 0.45 15.38
N GLN A 87 19.40 -0.72 14.76
CA GLN A 87 18.06 -1.31 14.70
C GLN A 87 17.59 -1.94 16.03
N TYR A 88 18.46 -2.69 16.71
CA TYR A 88 18.06 -3.54 17.84
C TYR A 88 18.59 -3.06 19.19
N CYS A 89 19.61 -2.20 19.18
CA CYS A 89 20.23 -1.65 20.39
C CYS A 89 20.09 -0.13 20.47
N TYR A 90 19.09 0.47 19.80
CA TYR A 90 18.88 1.93 19.80
C TYR A 90 18.68 2.50 21.22
N VAL A 91 18.09 1.74 22.14
CA VAL A 91 17.93 2.15 23.55
C VAL A 91 19.27 2.35 24.27
N TYR A 92 20.35 1.77 23.74
CA TYR A 92 21.71 1.90 24.26
C TYR A 92 22.57 2.83 23.38
N PHE A 93 21.96 3.71 22.59
CA PHE A 93 22.66 4.58 21.62
C PHE A 93 23.89 5.27 22.22
N GLU A 94 23.76 5.92 23.37
CA GLU A 94 24.85 6.63 24.05
C GLU A 94 26.02 5.72 24.45
N SER A 95 25.78 4.42 24.62
CA SER A 95 26.80 3.45 25.04
C SER A 95 27.63 2.93 23.86
N TRP A 96 27.02 2.77 22.68
CA TRP A 96 27.73 2.29 21.50
C TRP A 96 28.09 3.38 20.49
N TRP A 97 27.50 4.57 20.56
CA TRP A 97 27.71 5.55 19.50
C TRP A 97 29.19 5.94 19.35
N ASN A 98 29.74 5.67 18.17
CA ASN A 98 31.09 6.10 17.78
C ASN A 98 31.11 6.43 16.28
N SER A 99 31.16 7.72 15.95
CA SER A 99 31.13 8.22 14.58
C SER A 99 32.33 7.82 13.71
N GLU A 100 33.46 7.47 14.32
CA GLU A 100 34.69 7.06 13.60
C GLU A 100 34.68 5.57 13.27
N LYS A 101 34.00 4.75 14.09
CA LYS A 101 33.88 3.30 13.87
C LYS A 101 32.62 2.91 13.10
N PHE A 102 31.55 3.70 13.21
CA PHE A 102 30.27 3.39 12.58
C PHE A 102 30.38 3.20 11.06
N ASN A 103 29.74 2.16 10.53
CA ASN A 103 29.72 1.91 9.08
C ASN A 103 28.64 2.74 8.38
N TRP A 104 28.97 4.00 8.11
CA TRP A 104 28.13 4.93 7.37
C TRP A 104 27.61 4.39 6.04
N ASN A 105 28.43 3.66 5.29
CA ASN A 105 28.06 3.19 3.96
C ASN A 105 26.89 2.19 3.98
N ASN A 106 26.78 1.34 5.00
CA ASN A 106 25.76 0.28 5.02
C ASN A 106 24.72 0.42 6.13
N ALA A 107 24.82 1.45 6.97
CA ALA A 107 23.98 1.57 8.16
C ALA A 107 23.41 2.99 8.39
N SER A 108 23.65 3.93 7.47
CA SER A 108 23.13 5.31 7.60
C SER A 108 21.59 5.35 7.65
N SER A 109 20.91 4.53 6.84
CA SER A 109 19.44 4.44 6.86
C SER A 109 18.90 4.05 8.22
N GLU A 110 19.59 3.16 8.93
CA GLU A 110 19.16 2.63 10.21
C GLU A 110 19.33 3.67 11.33
N LEU A 111 20.33 4.56 11.24
CA LEU A 111 20.39 5.72 12.15
C LEU A 111 19.17 6.61 12.00
N ALA A 112 18.81 6.93 10.75
CA ALA A 112 17.63 7.75 10.48
C ALA A 112 16.34 7.04 10.89
N ALA A 113 16.21 5.73 10.68
CA ALA A 113 14.97 5.00 10.97
C ALA A 113 14.77 4.67 12.47
N TYR A 114 15.84 4.34 13.19
CA TYR A 114 15.74 3.80 14.55
C TYR A 114 16.39 4.68 15.62
N CYS A 115 17.28 5.61 15.22
CA CYS A 115 17.97 6.53 16.13
C CYS A 115 17.62 7.99 15.81
N PHE A 116 16.43 8.25 15.24
CA PHE A 116 16.02 9.62 14.86
C PHE A 116 15.95 10.57 16.07
N GLU A 117 15.63 10.08 17.26
CA GLU A 117 15.62 10.90 18.50
C GLU A 117 17.02 11.43 18.86
N HIS A 118 18.08 10.81 18.35
CA HIS A 118 19.48 11.23 18.54
C HIS A 118 20.06 11.95 17.31
N PHE A 119 19.21 12.46 16.40
CA PHE A 119 19.63 13.08 15.14
C PHE A 119 20.77 14.08 15.31
N ASP A 120 20.64 15.01 16.26
CA ASP A 120 21.65 16.06 16.50
C ASP A 120 23.02 15.52 16.97
N THR A 121 23.07 14.26 17.43
CA THR A 121 24.30 13.63 17.91
C THR A 121 25.01 12.85 16.81
N TRP A 122 24.27 12.10 15.99
CA TRP A 122 24.88 11.34 14.91
C TRP A 122 24.97 12.09 13.59
N TRP A 123 24.19 13.13 13.36
CA TRP A 123 24.13 13.76 12.05
C TRP A 123 25.49 14.28 11.58
N ASP A 124 25.99 13.71 10.48
CA ASP A 124 27.18 14.17 9.77
C ASP A 124 26.88 14.15 8.27
N LYS A 125 26.71 15.34 7.71
CA LYS A 125 26.37 15.56 6.30
C LYS A 125 27.41 15.00 5.32
N ASP A 126 28.68 14.91 5.72
CA ASP A 126 29.76 14.43 4.86
C ASP A 126 29.98 12.93 4.97
N LYS A 127 29.55 12.30 6.07
CA LYS A 127 29.63 10.85 6.26
C LYS A 127 28.35 10.11 5.86
N PHE A 128 27.18 10.72 6.01
CA PHE A 128 25.90 10.05 5.74
C PHE A 128 25.82 9.52 4.30
N ASN A 129 25.45 8.24 4.15
CA ASN A 129 25.24 7.64 2.84
C ASN A 129 23.87 8.04 2.28
N TYR A 130 23.82 9.18 1.57
CA TYR A 130 22.60 9.63 0.90
C TYR A 130 22.09 8.66 -0.16
N LYS A 131 22.96 7.91 -0.85
CA LYS A 131 22.56 7.00 -1.92
C LYS A 131 21.55 5.97 -1.42
N ASP A 132 21.84 5.35 -0.28
CA ASP A 132 20.98 4.29 0.27
C ASP A 132 20.12 4.78 1.44
N GLY A 133 20.44 5.93 2.04
CA GLY A 133 19.79 6.45 3.24
C GLY A 133 18.82 7.62 3.04
N SER A 134 18.78 8.25 1.86
CA SER A 134 17.92 9.42 1.62
C SER A 134 16.44 9.17 1.95
N TRP A 135 15.94 7.98 1.60
CA TRP A 135 14.55 7.60 1.87
C TRP A 135 14.22 7.59 3.38
N ALA A 136 15.19 7.22 4.22
CA ALA A 136 15.00 7.15 5.66
C ALA A 136 14.98 8.56 6.26
N LEU A 137 15.84 9.47 5.78
CA LEU A 137 15.78 10.89 6.17
C LEU A 137 14.41 11.50 5.86
N THR A 138 13.87 11.24 4.66
CA THR A 138 12.56 11.77 4.27
C THR A 138 11.42 11.25 5.13
N GLN A 139 11.50 10.01 5.62
CA GLN A 139 10.40 9.38 6.33
C GLN A 139 10.45 9.61 7.84
N TYR A 140 11.65 9.63 8.43
CA TYR A 140 11.83 9.58 9.88
C TYR A 140 12.48 10.85 10.45
N CYS A 141 13.13 11.67 9.61
CA CYS A 141 13.83 12.87 10.05
C CYS A 141 13.25 14.14 9.41
N THR A 142 11.94 14.16 9.13
CA THR A 142 11.25 15.32 8.51
C THR A 142 11.41 16.59 9.34
N GLU A 143 11.39 16.50 10.67
CA GLU A 143 11.56 17.64 11.58
C GLU A 143 12.94 18.32 11.43
N HIS A 144 13.93 17.60 10.89
CA HIS A 144 15.28 18.10 10.66
C HIS A 144 15.55 18.41 9.18
N PHE A 145 14.52 18.58 8.35
CA PHE A 145 14.63 18.78 6.89
C PHE A 145 15.67 19.84 6.52
N ASP A 146 15.60 21.02 7.11
CA ASP A 146 16.50 22.14 6.79
C ASP A 146 17.98 21.85 7.12
N THR A 147 18.24 20.83 7.96
CA THR A 147 19.58 20.43 8.36
C THR A 147 20.17 19.37 7.43
N TRP A 148 19.40 18.34 7.07
CA TRP A 148 19.90 17.26 6.23
C TRP A 148 19.74 17.50 4.73
N TRP A 149 18.85 18.41 4.32
CA TRP A 149 18.57 18.65 2.92
C TRP A 149 19.83 19.11 2.17
N ASP A 150 20.15 18.36 1.12
CA ASP A 150 21.18 18.72 0.15
C ASP A 150 20.78 18.16 -1.21
N GLU A 151 20.34 19.06 -2.08
CA GLU A 151 19.86 18.77 -3.43
C GLU A 151 20.88 18.01 -4.29
N ASN A 152 22.18 18.20 -4.05
CA ASN A 152 23.25 17.58 -4.82
C ASN A 152 23.68 16.22 -4.25
N LYS A 153 23.39 15.95 -2.98
CA LYS A 153 23.69 14.66 -2.34
C LYS A 153 22.48 13.72 -2.33
N PHE A 154 21.26 14.26 -2.26
CA PHE A 154 20.02 13.50 -2.18
C PHE A 154 19.88 12.48 -3.31
N ASN A 155 19.44 11.26 -2.97
CA ASN A 155 19.12 10.24 -3.96
C ASN A 155 17.75 10.50 -4.57
N TRP A 156 17.74 11.11 -5.75
CA TRP A 156 16.53 11.47 -6.49
C TRP A 156 15.66 10.28 -6.92
N ASN A 157 16.19 9.05 -6.96
CA ASN A 157 15.34 7.86 -7.15
C ASN A 157 14.37 7.61 -5.98
N ALA A 158 14.56 8.31 -4.85
CA ALA A 158 13.66 8.30 -3.71
C ALA A 158 12.85 9.61 -3.60
N SER A 159 12.80 10.45 -4.63
CA SER A 159 12.16 11.78 -4.56
C SER A 159 10.66 11.71 -4.32
N TRP A 160 10.00 10.62 -4.70
CA TRP A 160 8.58 10.39 -4.40
C TRP A 160 8.27 10.43 -2.89
N ARG A 161 9.24 10.07 -2.04
CA ARG A 161 9.11 10.20 -0.58
C ARG A 161 9.17 11.64 -0.09
N LEU A 162 9.82 12.55 -0.84
CA LEU A 162 9.73 13.97 -0.54
C LEU A 162 8.30 14.47 -0.74
N ALA A 163 7.63 14.01 -1.80
CA ALA A 163 6.22 14.30 -2.03
C ALA A 163 5.34 13.72 -0.92
N GLN A 164 5.63 12.53 -0.41
CA GLN A 164 4.82 11.90 0.64
C GLN A 164 5.02 12.54 2.02
N TYR A 165 6.27 12.73 2.45
CA TYR A 165 6.59 13.05 3.84
C TYR A 165 7.10 14.49 4.05
N CYS A 166 7.60 15.14 2.99
CA CYS A 166 8.20 16.48 3.08
C CYS A 166 7.37 17.53 2.31
N THR A 167 6.05 17.38 2.23
CA THR A 167 5.16 18.31 1.49
C THR A 167 5.24 19.76 1.99
N GLU A 168 5.55 19.98 3.26
CA GLU A 168 5.66 21.33 3.84
C GLU A 168 6.88 22.08 3.30
N HIS A 169 7.91 21.36 2.86
CA HIS A 169 9.14 21.90 2.27
C HIS A 169 9.16 21.83 0.73
N PHE A 170 7.99 21.67 0.09
CA PHE A 170 7.87 21.50 -1.37
C PHE A 170 8.66 22.55 -2.16
N ASP A 171 8.57 23.82 -1.76
CA ASP A 171 9.24 24.92 -2.47
C ASP A 171 10.77 24.87 -2.38
N THR A 172 11.31 24.10 -1.43
CA THR A 172 12.74 23.94 -1.21
C THR A 172 13.30 22.74 -1.98
N TRP A 173 12.58 21.61 -2.02
CA TRP A 173 13.06 20.41 -2.69
C TRP A 173 12.59 20.25 -4.13
N TRP A 174 11.57 20.99 -4.58
CA TRP A 174 11.03 20.77 -5.91
C TRP A 174 12.02 21.12 -7.02
N ASP A 175 12.44 20.10 -7.76
CA ASP A 175 13.19 20.22 -9.02
C ASP A 175 12.55 19.28 -10.05
N GLU A 176 11.96 19.88 -11.09
CA GLU A 176 11.23 19.19 -12.14
C GLU A 176 12.11 18.27 -13.00
N ASP A 177 13.39 18.58 -13.14
CA ASP A 177 14.34 17.82 -13.97
C ASP A 177 14.97 16.67 -13.20
N LYS A 178 14.99 16.73 -11.86
CA LYS A 178 15.55 15.69 -11.00
C LYS A 178 14.50 14.74 -10.43
N TYR A 179 13.26 15.16 -10.30
CA TYR A 179 12.19 14.33 -9.73
C TYR A 179 11.99 13.03 -10.52
N ASP A 180 11.88 11.89 -9.82
CA ASP A 180 11.52 10.61 -10.41
C ASP A 180 10.03 10.58 -10.80
N TRP A 181 9.76 11.06 -12.00
CA TRP A 181 8.42 11.07 -12.58
C TRP A 181 7.82 9.68 -12.78
N LYS A 182 8.66 8.67 -12.98
CA LYS A 182 8.19 7.33 -13.30
C LYS A 182 7.49 6.75 -12.08
N GLU A 183 8.18 6.73 -10.95
CA GLU A 183 7.66 6.12 -9.72
C GLU A 183 6.87 7.13 -8.85
N GLY A 184 7.07 8.45 -9.04
CA GLY A 184 6.53 9.47 -8.13
C GLY A 184 5.39 10.34 -8.65
N SER A 185 4.87 10.10 -9.86
CA SER A 185 3.79 10.94 -10.41
C SER A 185 2.50 10.85 -9.59
N GLU A 186 2.14 9.65 -9.12
CA GLU A 186 0.96 9.47 -8.26
C GLU A 186 1.10 10.21 -6.93
N ASP A 187 2.30 10.21 -6.32
CA ASP A 187 2.56 10.90 -5.06
C ASP A 187 2.41 12.42 -5.19
N LEU A 188 2.80 13.01 -6.34
CA LEU A 188 2.57 14.43 -6.58
C LEU A 188 1.08 14.77 -6.63
N ALA A 189 0.29 13.94 -7.30
CA ALA A 189 -1.16 14.12 -7.36
C ALA A 189 -1.82 13.88 -5.99
N TYR A 190 -1.36 12.88 -5.24
CA TYR A 190 -1.95 12.51 -3.96
C TYR A 190 -1.59 13.50 -2.84
N PHE A 191 -0.31 13.74 -2.62
CA PHE A 191 0.19 14.51 -1.48
C PHE A 191 0.45 15.98 -1.81
N CYS A 192 0.79 16.29 -3.07
CA CYS A 192 1.22 17.63 -3.49
C CYS A 192 0.20 18.38 -4.35
N CYS A 193 -1.08 18.00 -4.37
CA CYS A 193 -2.08 18.68 -5.20
C CYS A 193 -2.27 20.17 -4.85
N LYS A 194 -1.91 20.61 -3.63
CA LYS A 194 -1.90 22.04 -3.28
C LYS A 194 -0.87 22.85 -4.09
N TYR A 195 0.15 22.20 -4.63
CA TYR A 195 1.20 22.79 -5.48
C TYR A 195 1.07 22.42 -6.96
N PHE A 196 -0.11 21.99 -7.41
CA PHE A 196 -0.35 21.51 -8.77
C PHE A 196 0.26 22.42 -9.86
N ASP A 197 0.07 23.73 -9.73
CA ASP A 197 0.56 24.69 -10.72
C ASP A 197 2.09 24.80 -10.82
N LYS A 198 2.83 24.29 -9.83
CA LYS A 198 4.30 24.27 -9.82
C LYS A 198 4.86 22.97 -10.41
N TRP A 199 4.27 21.83 -10.07
CA TRP A 199 4.79 20.56 -10.56
C TRP A 199 4.19 20.11 -11.88
N TRP A 200 2.99 20.53 -12.25
CA TRP A 200 2.30 19.93 -13.40
C TRP A 200 3.12 20.01 -14.69
N ASN A 201 3.58 18.85 -15.17
CA ASN A 201 4.20 18.70 -16.48
C ASN A 201 3.55 17.54 -17.25
N LYS A 202 2.74 17.89 -18.25
CA LYS A 202 2.00 16.94 -19.09
C LYS A 202 2.88 15.90 -19.80
N THR A 203 4.10 16.27 -20.17
CA THR A 203 5.03 15.40 -20.93
C THR A 203 5.85 14.47 -20.05
N LYS A 204 6.06 14.82 -18.79
CA LYS A 204 6.83 14.01 -17.83
C LYS A 204 5.93 13.13 -16.95
N PHE A 205 4.69 13.55 -16.68
CA PHE A 205 3.76 12.82 -15.84
C PHE A 205 3.54 11.37 -16.31
N ASN A 206 3.68 10.41 -15.38
CA ASN A 206 3.37 9.01 -15.62
C ASN A 206 1.84 8.81 -15.57
N TRP A 207 1.23 8.79 -16.76
CA TRP A 207 -0.21 8.63 -16.91
C TRP A 207 -0.73 7.25 -16.55
N GLU A 208 0.09 6.20 -16.65
CA GLU A 208 -0.33 4.82 -16.39
C GLU A 208 -0.71 4.64 -14.92
N GLU A 209 0.13 5.17 -14.02
CA GLU A 209 -0.05 5.04 -12.57
C GLU A 209 -0.75 6.27 -11.95
N GLY A 210 -0.55 7.47 -12.50
CA GLY A 210 -1.03 8.71 -11.89
C GLY A 210 -2.42 9.20 -12.34
N SER A 211 -3.05 8.57 -13.35
CA SER A 211 -4.33 9.05 -13.91
C SER A 211 -5.46 9.06 -12.88
N ARG A 212 -5.59 7.98 -12.08
CA ARG A 212 -6.54 7.90 -10.96
C ARG A 212 -6.39 9.08 -10.02
N GLU A 213 -5.17 9.33 -9.53
CA GLU A 213 -4.95 10.34 -8.50
C GLU A 213 -5.17 11.76 -9.03
N LEU A 214 -4.91 12.03 -10.31
CA LEU A 214 -5.31 13.30 -10.94
C LEU A 214 -6.82 13.53 -10.87
N ALA A 215 -7.62 12.52 -11.21
CA ALA A 215 -9.07 12.61 -11.16
C ALA A 215 -9.57 12.75 -9.72
N GLN A 216 -9.05 11.95 -8.78
CA GLN A 216 -9.50 11.91 -7.40
C GLN A 216 -9.11 13.16 -6.60
N ARG A 217 -7.87 13.60 -6.74
CA ARG A 217 -7.24 14.59 -5.85
C ARG A 217 -7.12 15.95 -6.50
N CYS A 218 -7.00 16.00 -7.82
CA CYS A 218 -6.77 17.21 -8.59
C CYS A 218 -7.87 17.53 -9.61
N SER A 219 -9.11 17.08 -9.37
CA SER A 219 -10.27 17.41 -10.21
C SER A 219 -10.51 18.92 -10.36
N LYS A 220 -10.17 19.73 -9.33
CA LYS A 220 -10.25 21.21 -9.41
C LYS A 220 -9.34 21.82 -10.51
N HIS A 221 -8.34 21.06 -10.97
CA HIS A 221 -7.41 21.44 -12.03
C HIS A 221 -7.67 20.70 -13.34
N PHE A 222 -8.85 20.08 -13.51
CA PHE A 222 -9.21 19.25 -14.65
C PHE A 222 -8.83 19.89 -16.00
N ASP A 223 -9.16 21.17 -16.19
CA ASP A 223 -8.89 21.89 -17.45
C ASP A 223 -7.40 22.04 -17.80
N LYS A 224 -6.50 21.88 -16.82
CA LYS A 224 -5.05 21.94 -17.04
C LYS A 224 -4.45 20.58 -17.36
N TRP A 225 -4.88 19.53 -16.65
CA TRP A 225 -4.31 18.20 -16.89
C TRP A 225 -5.01 17.42 -17.97
N TRP A 226 -6.31 17.60 -18.19
CA TRP A 226 -7.10 16.72 -19.05
C TRP A 226 -6.45 16.46 -20.42
N ASN A 227 -6.22 15.18 -20.71
CA ASN A 227 -5.77 14.72 -22.01
C ASN A 227 -6.33 13.34 -22.34
N GLN A 228 -7.32 13.33 -23.22
CA GLN A 228 -7.98 12.12 -23.68
C GLN A 228 -7.03 11.09 -24.33
N LEU A 229 -5.92 11.53 -24.91
CA LEU A 229 -4.95 10.63 -25.56
C LEU A 229 -3.98 9.96 -24.57
N SER A 230 -3.77 10.57 -23.41
CA SER A 230 -2.78 10.11 -22.43
C SER A 230 -3.41 9.43 -21.22
N PHE A 231 -4.64 9.79 -20.84
CA PHE A 231 -5.32 9.24 -19.68
C PHE A 231 -5.41 7.70 -19.73
N ASN A 232 -5.19 7.03 -18.58
CA ASN A 232 -5.31 5.57 -18.47
C ASN A 232 -6.78 5.14 -18.48
N TRP A 233 -7.36 5.03 -19.68
CA TRP A 233 -8.75 4.65 -19.85
C TRP A 233 -9.07 3.23 -19.35
N HIS A 234 -8.11 2.32 -19.47
CA HIS A 234 -8.32 0.91 -19.14
C HIS A 234 -8.61 0.78 -17.65
N ASP A 235 -7.74 1.30 -16.81
CA ASP A 235 -7.84 1.09 -15.36
C ASP A 235 -8.63 2.21 -14.66
N ASP A 236 -8.59 3.44 -15.18
CA ASP A 236 -9.02 4.61 -14.41
C ASP A 236 -10.24 5.35 -14.99
N SER A 237 -10.87 4.86 -16.05
CA SER A 237 -12.03 5.54 -16.66
C SER A 237 -13.20 5.76 -15.69
N TRP A 238 -13.42 4.87 -14.72
CA TRP A 238 -14.44 5.03 -13.67
C TRP A 238 -14.19 6.25 -12.78
N THR A 239 -12.94 6.65 -12.59
CA THR A 239 -12.56 7.77 -11.73
C THR A 239 -13.02 9.10 -12.32
N LEU A 240 -13.09 9.22 -13.65
CA LEU A 240 -13.66 10.38 -14.33
C LEU A 240 -15.17 10.49 -14.05
N ALA A 241 -15.86 9.35 -14.09
CA ALA A 241 -17.28 9.29 -13.77
C ALA A 241 -17.55 9.69 -12.33
N GLN A 242 -16.72 9.27 -11.37
CA GLN A 242 -16.95 9.57 -9.95
C GLN A 242 -16.52 10.98 -9.53
N TYR A 243 -15.35 11.44 -9.98
CA TYR A 243 -14.72 12.65 -9.44
C TYR A 243 -14.71 13.83 -10.41
N CYS A 244 -15.03 13.60 -11.67
CA CYS A 244 -15.02 14.61 -12.73
C CYS A 244 -16.37 14.73 -13.45
N THR A 245 -17.48 14.46 -12.75
CA THR A 245 -18.86 14.54 -13.32
C THR A 245 -19.17 15.90 -13.94
N ASP A 246 -18.71 16.99 -13.33
CA ASP A 246 -18.97 18.35 -13.79
C ASP A 246 -18.29 18.64 -15.15
N TYR A 247 -17.31 17.82 -15.52
CA TYR A 247 -16.58 17.89 -16.78
C TYR A 247 -17.00 16.79 -17.77
N PHE A 248 -18.14 16.12 -17.55
CA PHE A 248 -18.61 15.01 -18.38
C PHE A 248 -18.53 15.29 -19.88
N ASP A 249 -19.02 16.45 -20.32
CA ASP A 249 -19.03 16.83 -21.73
C ASP A 249 -17.64 17.03 -22.36
N LYS A 250 -16.59 17.18 -21.53
CA LYS A 250 -15.20 17.31 -22.00
C LYS A 250 -14.49 15.97 -22.08
N TRP A 251 -14.72 15.06 -21.14
CA TRP A 251 -14.03 13.77 -21.13
C TRP A 251 -14.80 12.65 -21.81
N TRP A 252 -16.13 12.72 -21.89
CA TRP A 252 -16.93 11.59 -22.36
C TRP A 252 -16.51 11.14 -23.76
N ASN A 253 -16.14 9.87 -23.87
CA ASN A 253 -15.84 9.22 -25.13
C ASN A 253 -16.19 7.74 -25.06
N ALA A 254 -17.27 7.35 -25.73
CA ALA A 254 -17.79 5.98 -25.71
C ALA A 254 -16.81 4.94 -26.26
N ASP A 255 -15.89 5.32 -27.16
CA ASP A 255 -14.92 4.40 -27.77
C ASP A 255 -13.68 4.18 -26.91
N ARG A 256 -13.42 5.07 -25.94
CA ARG A 256 -12.28 4.96 -25.02
C ARG A 256 -12.67 4.51 -23.62
N PHE A 257 -13.85 4.87 -23.15
CA PHE A 257 -14.33 4.47 -21.82
C PHE A 257 -14.27 2.94 -21.66
N ASN A 258 -13.68 2.45 -20.56
CA ASN A 258 -13.67 1.02 -20.29
C ASN A 258 -15.05 0.58 -19.81
N TRP A 259 -15.78 -0.12 -20.66
CA TRP A 259 -17.15 -0.52 -20.39
C TRP A 259 -17.30 -1.55 -19.27
N SER A 260 -16.24 -2.25 -18.84
CA SER A 260 -16.28 -3.02 -17.58
C SER A 260 -16.52 -2.15 -16.35
N HIS A 261 -16.37 -0.82 -16.50
CA HIS A 261 -16.67 0.17 -15.48
C HIS A 261 -18.00 0.90 -15.70
N SER A 262 -18.90 0.38 -16.55
CA SER A 262 -20.16 1.07 -16.87
C SER A 262 -21.08 1.28 -15.67
N TRP A 263 -20.90 0.53 -14.58
CA TRP A 263 -21.56 0.77 -13.29
C TRP A 263 -21.33 2.21 -12.79
N SER A 264 -20.12 2.75 -12.97
CA SER A 264 -19.77 4.09 -12.51
C SER A 264 -20.52 5.20 -13.29
N LEU A 265 -20.89 4.94 -14.55
CA LEU A 265 -21.72 5.85 -15.34
C LEU A 265 -23.16 5.87 -14.83
N ALA A 266 -23.71 4.71 -14.47
CA ALA A 266 -25.04 4.62 -13.89
C ALA A 266 -25.10 5.30 -12.53
N GLU A 267 -24.10 5.09 -11.67
CA GLU A 267 -24.07 5.63 -10.31
C GLU A 267 -23.81 7.14 -10.28
N PHE A 268 -22.75 7.60 -10.96
CA PHE A 268 -22.28 8.99 -10.82
C PHE A 268 -22.71 9.89 -11.98
N CYS A 269 -23.00 9.33 -13.16
CA CYS A 269 -23.32 10.07 -14.37
C CYS A 269 -24.77 9.86 -14.87
N TRP A 270 -25.71 9.44 -14.01
CA TRP A 270 -27.11 9.19 -14.41
C TRP A 270 -27.79 10.41 -15.06
N ARG A 271 -27.40 11.64 -14.70
CA ARG A 271 -27.94 12.87 -15.33
C ARG A 271 -27.60 12.99 -16.81
N TYR A 272 -26.56 12.28 -17.26
CA TYR A 272 -26.10 12.24 -18.63
C TYR A 272 -26.49 10.93 -19.35
N PHE A 273 -27.45 10.18 -18.81
CA PHE A 273 -27.88 8.87 -19.34
C PHE A 273 -28.06 8.87 -20.85
N ASP A 274 -28.78 9.85 -21.41
CA ASP A 274 -29.05 9.93 -22.86
C ASP A 274 -27.80 10.12 -23.72
N LYS A 275 -26.67 10.55 -23.15
CA LYS A 275 -25.39 10.73 -23.86
C LYS A 275 -24.52 9.49 -23.82
N TRP A 276 -24.50 8.77 -22.69
CA TRP A 276 -23.64 7.60 -22.55
C TRP A 276 -24.35 6.27 -22.80
N TRP A 277 -25.67 6.20 -22.73
CA TRP A 277 -26.38 4.93 -22.81
C TRP A 277 -26.10 4.19 -24.12
N ASN A 278 -25.64 2.95 -23.99
CA ASN A 278 -25.46 2.02 -25.10
C ASN A 278 -25.66 0.58 -24.61
N ALA A 279 -26.80 -0.01 -24.93
CA ALA A 279 -27.19 -1.34 -24.48
C ALA A 279 -26.28 -2.47 -25.00
N ASP A 280 -25.51 -2.25 -26.08
CA ASP A 280 -24.61 -3.26 -26.65
C ASP A 280 -23.21 -3.19 -26.05
N ARG A 281 -22.83 -2.05 -25.47
CA ARG A 281 -21.53 -1.87 -24.82
C ARG A 281 -21.59 -1.98 -23.30
N PHE A 282 -22.74 -1.71 -22.67
CA PHE A 282 -22.91 -1.76 -21.22
C PHE A 282 -22.55 -3.14 -20.65
N ASP A 283 -21.79 -3.18 -19.55
CA ASP A 283 -21.44 -4.43 -18.88
C ASP A 283 -22.60 -4.92 -18.01
N TRP A 284 -23.56 -5.58 -18.67
CA TRP A 284 -24.71 -6.17 -18.01
C TRP A 284 -24.35 -7.14 -16.89
N LYS A 285 -23.23 -7.86 -17.01
CA LYS A 285 -22.87 -8.92 -16.07
C LYS A 285 -22.52 -8.35 -14.69
N THR A 286 -21.90 -7.18 -14.63
CA THR A 286 -21.40 -6.61 -13.37
C THR A 286 -22.12 -5.32 -12.96
N ALA A 287 -22.84 -4.67 -13.89
CA ALA A 287 -23.40 -3.34 -13.67
C ALA A 287 -24.94 -3.27 -13.71
N SER A 288 -25.65 -4.40 -13.88
CA SER A 288 -27.12 -4.43 -13.96
C SER A 288 -27.79 -3.82 -12.73
N ALA A 289 -27.34 -4.18 -11.53
CA ALA A 289 -27.85 -3.61 -10.28
C ALA A 289 -27.76 -2.06 -10.24
N SER A 290 -26.70 -1.49 -10.82
CA SER A 290 -26.49 -0.03 -10.84
C SER A 290 -27.53 0.68 -11.70
N LEU A 291 -28.02 0.08 -12.78
CA LEU A 291 -29.11 0.64 -13.58
C LEU A 291 -30.42 0.69 -12.79
N ALA A 292 -30.77 -0.41 -12.13
CA ALA A 292 -31.96 -0.49 -11.29
C ALA A 292 -31.92 0.55 -10.16
N GLN A 293 -30.78 0.67 -9.49
CA GLN A 293 -30.61 1.55 -8.33
C GLN A 293 -30.56 3.04 -8.69
N PHE A 294 -29.83 3.42 -9.74
CA PHE A 294 -29.49 4.83 -10.00
C PHE A 294 -30.15 5.40 -11.26
N CYS A 295 -30.63 4.56 -12.17
CA CYS A 295 -31.20 4.96 -13.45
C CYS A 295 -32.70 4.61 -13.58
N LEU A 296 -33.43 4.54 -12.46
CA LEU A 296 -34.86 4.18 -12.44
C LEU A 296 -35.71 5.02 -13.39
N GLN A 297 -35.51 6.34 -13.43
CA GLN A 297 -36.24 7.25 -14.32
C GLN A 297 -36.06 6.97 -15.82
N TYR A 298 -35.10 6.12 -16.19
CA TYR A 298 -34.83 5.68 -17.55
C TYR A 298 -35.16 4.19 -17.76
N PHE A 299 -35.92 3.56 -16.86
CA PHE A 299 -36.25 2.13 -16.89
C PHE A 299 -36.66 1.64 -18.28
N ASP A 300 -37.59 2.34 -18.93
CA ASP A 300 -38.09 1.95 -20.26
C ASP A 300 -37.06 2.02 -21.39
N LYS A 301 -35.93 2.71 -21.18
CA LYS A 301 -34.85 2.79 -22.16
C LYS A 301 -33.79 1.71 -21.96
N TRP A 302 -33.52 1.31 -20.71
CA TRP A 302 -32.51 0.29 -20.44
C TRP A 302 -33.07 -1.09 -20.22
N TRP A 303 -34.33 -1.25 -19.82
CA TRP A 303 -34.86 -2.57 -19.50
C TRP A 303 -34.79 -3.53 -20.69
N ASP A 304 -34.02 -4.61 -20.53
CA ASP A 304 -33.93 -5.73 -21.45
C ASP A 304 -33.78 -7.01 -20.63
N GLU A 305 -34.87 -7.76 -20.54
CA GLU A 305 -34.98 -9.01 -19.80
C GLU A 305 -33.93 -10.08 -20.22
N ASN A 306 -33.44 -10.04 -21.46
CA ASN A 306 -32.47 -11.01 -21.95
C ASN A 306 -31.02 -10.58 -21.72
N LYS A 307 -30.79 -9.29 -21.49
CA LYS A 307 -29.45 -8.76 -21.18
C LYS A 307 -29.23 -8.59 -19.68
N PHE A 308 -30.26 -8.24 -18.91
CA PHE A 308 -30.15 -8.03 -17.46
C PHE A 308 -29.54 -9.24 -16.74
N ASN A 309 -28.58 -8.98 -15.84
CA ASN A 309 -27.99 -10.03 -15.01
C ASN A 309 -28.95 -10.41 -13.89
N TRP A 310 -29.62 -11.54 -14.04
CA TRP A 310 -30.60 -12.01 -13.06
C TRP A 310 -30.03 -12.39 -11.70
N LEU A 311 -28.71 -12.52 -11.54
CA LEU A 311 -28.09 -12.59 -10.21
C LEU A 311 -28.26 -11.28 -9.41
N ASP A 312 -28.59 -10.19 -10.09
CA ASP A 312 -28.91 -8.88 -9.50
C ASP A 312 -30.42 -8.64 -9.40
N SER A 313 -31.25 -9.70 -9.42
CA SER A 313 -32.71 -9.56 -9.43
C SER A 313 -33.29 -8.87 -8.20
N TRP A 314 -32.63 -8.99 -7.04
CA TRP A 314 -32.93 -8.24 -5.83
C TRP A 314 -32.99 -6.72 -6.07
N ALA A 315 -32.16 -6.19 -6.98
CA ALA A 315 -32.12 -4.75 -7.26
C ALA A 315 -33.40 -4.28 -7.96
N LEU A 316 -34.02 -5.13 -8.80
CA LEU A 316 -35.30 -4.84 -9.44
C LEU A 316 -36.43 -4.79 -8.41
N ALA A 317 -36.48 -5.76 -7.49
CA ALA A 317 -37.46 -5.78 -6.41
C ALA A 317 -37.33 -4.54 -5.52
N ARG A 318 -36.11 -4.19 -5.15
CA ARG A 318 -35.83 -3.10 -4.20
C ARG A 318 -36.02 -1.70 -4.79
N TYR A 319 -35.60 -1.50 -6.03
CA TYR A 319 -35.52 -0.15 -6.62
C TYR A 319 -36.48 0.07 -7.79
N CYS A 320 -37.01 -1.00 -8.40
CA CYS A 320 -37.88 -0.91 -9.57
C CYS A 320 -39.27 -1.51 -9.32
N SER A 321 -39.76 -1.54 -8.08
CA SER A 321 -41.07 -2.13 -7.75
C SER A 321 -42.23 -1.47 -8.52
N GLU A 322 -42.15 -0.17 -8.81
CA GLU A 322 -43.15 0.53 -9.64
C GLU A 322 -43.23 0.03 -11.10
N HIS A 323 -42.25 -0.76 -11.53
CA HIS A 323 -42.19 -1.39 -12.84
C HIS A 323 -42.32 -2.92 -12.77
N PHE A 324 -42.83 -3.47 -11.65
CA PHE A 324 -42.95 -4.92 -11.41
C PHE A 324 -43.52 -5.67 -12.60
N ASP A 325 -44.61 -5.17 -13.19
CA ASP A 325 -45.30 -5.82 -14.31
C ASP A 325 -44.49 -5.92 -15.59
N LYS A 326 -43.41 -5.15 -15.72
CA LYS A 326 -42.51 -5.17 -16.89
C LYS A 326 -41.34 -6.13 -16.70
N TRP A 327 -40.83 -6.25 -15.47
CA TRP A 327 -39.65 -7.07 -15.21
C TRP A 327 -39.94 -8.41 -14.56
N TRP A 328 -41.12 -8.63 -13.98
CA TRP A 328 -41.41 -9.88 -13.30
C TRP A 328 -41.33 -11.08 -14.24
N ASN A 329 -40.35 -11.96 -14.02
CA ASN A 329 -40.26 -13.26 -14.66
C ASN A 329 -39.86 -14.33 -13.62
N PRO A 330 -40.80 -15.21 -13.21
CA PRO A 330 -40.51 -16.26 -12.22
C PRO A 330 -39.54 -17.34 -12.72
N GLU A 331 -39.32 -17.48 -14.02
CA GLU A 331 -38.35 -18.44 -14.58
C GLU A 331 -36.90 -17.94 -14.48
N LYS A 332 -36.72 -16.62 -14.37
CA LYS A 332 -35.40 -15.99 -14.35
C LYS A 332 -35.03 -15.37 -13.01
N TYR A 333 -36.01 -14.98 -12.19
CA TYR A 333 -35.76 -14.36 -10.88
C TYR A 333 -34.92 -15.28 -9.97
N TYR A 334 -33.92 -14.72 -9.30
CA TYR A 334 -33.00 -15.50 -8.48
C TYR A 334 -33.67 -15.89 -7.16
N VAL A 335 -33.76 -17.20 -6.89
CA VAL A 335 -34.48 -17.73 -5.72
C VAL A 335 -33.97 -17.18 -4.38
N GLN A 336 -32.67 -16.89 -4.28
CA GLN A 336 -32.09 -16.34 -3.04
C GLN A 336 -32.58 -14.92 -2.72
N ASP A 337 -33.15 -14.22 -3.73
CA ASP A 337 -33.63 -12.85 -3.62
C ASP A 337 -35.14 -12.79 -3.30
N ILE A 338 -35.78 -13.91 -2.91
CA ILE A 338 -37.23 -13.94 -2.56
C ILE A 338 -37.54 -12.97 -1.42
N VAL A 339 -36.64 -12.84 -0.45
CA VAL A 339 -36.82 -11.94 0.71
C VAL A 339 -37.02 -10.49 0.26
N ASP A 340 -36.40 -10.07 -0.85
CA ASP A 340 -36.58 -8.74 -1.41
C ASP A 340 -37.97 -8.54 -2.03
N LEU A 341 -38.57 -9.59 -2.64
CA LEU A 341 -39.96 -9.54 -3.10
C LEU A 341 -40.93 -9.33 -1.94
N GLU A 342 -40.74 -10.08 -0.84
CA GLU A 342 -41.60 -9.94 0.34
C GLU A 342 -41.51 -8.55 0.95
N ARG A 343 -40.30 -7.99 0.95
CA ARG A 343 -40.03 -6.71 1.61
C ARG A 343 -40.43 -5.51 0.76
N PHE A 344 -40.23 -5.57 -0.55
CA PHE A 344 -40.32 -4.41 -1.43
C PHE A 344 -41.43 -4.52 -2.49
N CYS A 345 -42.03 -5.70 -2.68
CA CYS A 345 -43.07 -5.94 -3.70
C CYS A 345 -44.35 -6.57 -3.10
N ASP A 346 -44.71 -6.24 -1.86
CA ASP A 346 -45.91 -6.80 -1.19
C ASP A 346 -47.22 -6.44 -1.93
N GLU A 347 -47.27 -5.31 -2.61
CA GLU A 347 -48.44 -4.91 -3.42
C GLU A 347 -48.70 -5.83 -4.63
N TYR A 348 -47.68 -6.59 -5.05
CA TYR A 348 -47.75 -7.57 -6.15
C TYR A 348 -47.71 -9.03 -5.65
N LYS A 349 -48.01 -9.25 -4.37
CA LYS A 349 -47.93 -10.58 -3.73
C LYS A 349 -48.73 -11.66 -4.45
N ASP A 350 -49.87 -11.30 -5.02
CA ASP A 350 -50.70 -12.21 -5.83
C ASP A 350 -49.97 -12.76 -7.06
N LYS A 351 -48.94 -12.06 -7.56
CA LYS A 351 -48.17 -12.46 -8.75
C LYS A 351 -46.95 -13.32 -8.44
N TRP A 352 -46.36 -13.19 -7.24
CA TRP A 352 -45.12 -13.90 -6.89
C TRP A 352 -45.27 -14.95 -5.79
N VAL A 353 -46.41 -15.01 -5.07
CA VAL A 353 -46.59 -15.97 -3.97
C VAL A 353 -46.45 -17.43 -4.41
N ASP A 354 -46.92 -17.78 -5.61
CA ASP A 354 -46.81 -19.14 -6.14
C ASP A 354 -45.34 -19.52 -6.44
N PHE A 355 -44.53 -18.55 -6.88
CA PHE A 355 -43.10 -18.74 -7.07
C PHE A 355 -42.40 -19.05 -5.74
N LYS A 356 -42.74 -18.30 -4.67
CA LYS A 356 -42.21 -18.57 -3.33
C LYS A 356 -42.56 -19.99 -2.85
N LEU A 357 -43.84 -20.37 -2.94
CA LEU A 357 -44.29 -21.71 -2.54
C LEU A 357 -43.56 -22.82 -3.32
N TYR A 358 -43.32 -22.59 -4.61
CA TYR A 358 -42.56 -23.53 -5.44
C TYR A 358 -41.11 -23.68 -4.99
N CYS A 359 -40.45 -22.59 -4.60
CA CYS A 359 -39.09 -22.59 -4.09
C CYS A 359 -39.00 -23.27 -2.71
N ASP A 360 -39.92 -22.95 -1.79
CA ASP A 360 -39.99 -23.56 -0.45
C ASP A 360 -40.18 -25.09 -0.51
N LEU A 361 -40.83 -25.61 -1.55
CA LEU A 361 -41.05 -27.05 -1.75
C LEU A 361 -39.84 -27.79 -2.35
N LYS A 362 -38.86 -27.08 -2.89
CA LYS A 362 -37.67 -27.66 -3.53
C LYS A 362 -36.46 -27.78 -2.60
N GLU A 363 -36.44 -27.01 -1.52
CA GLU A 363 -35.46 -27.09 -0.42
C GLU A 363 -35.81 -28.24 0.53
#